data_AF-A0A800KAX9-F1
#
_entry.id   AF-A0A800KAX9-F1
#
_cell.length_a   1.000
_cell.length_b   1.000
_cell.length_c   1.000
_cell.angle_alpha   90.00
_cell.angle_beta   90.00
_cell.angle_gamma   90.00
#
_symmetry.space_group_name_H-M   'P 1'
#
loop_
_entity.id
_entity.type
_entity.pdbx_description
1 polymer ?
#
loop_
_entity_poly.entity_id
_entity_poly.type
_entity_poly.pdbx_seq_one_letter_code
_entity_poly.pdbx_strand_id
1 'polypeptide(L)'
;VLNFEWFSPTFWKFVLMSSFKIGVIHPLKNLDNERTLIPFDEKFIMGGNGMPYGNMLRGYPDNSISPGPTGGNALLRSVTEFRVPISENPVIYGLAFAEMGNVWNTVNMTESFDVPREGSFTLKRSAGIGIRFYMPMMGVLGFDMGYGFDVIDNTGEKPGWNYTIIFGNVF
;
A
#
# COMPACT_ATOMS: atom_id res chain seq x y z
N VAL A 1 7.57 11.50 5.91
CA VAL A 1 6.56 10.83 5.05
C VAL A 1 5.57 11.89 4.59
N LEU A 2 5.26 11.94 3.31
CA LEU A 2 4.25 12.81 2.71
C LEU A 2 3.05 11.95 2.30
N ASN A 3 1.85 12.34 2.72
CA ASN A 3 0.60 11.76 2.25
C ASN A 3 -0.24 12.87 1.61
N PHE A 4 -0.69 12.63 0.39
CA PHE A 4 -1.56 13.52 -0.36
C PHE A 4 -2.83 12.76 -0.70
N GLU A 5 -3.97 13.29 -0.27
CA GLU A 5 -5.28 12.68 -0.52
C GLU A 5 -6.15 13.69 -1.24
N TRP A 6 -6.69 13.25 -2.37
CA TRP A 6 -7.52 14.07 -3.23
C TRP A 6 -8.86 13.39 -3.46
N PHE A 7 -9.95 14.14 -3.27
CA PHE A 7 -11.31 13.65 -3.42
C PHE A 7 -12.02 14.49 -4.48
N SER A 8 -12.32 13.86 -5.61
CA SER A 8 -13.09 14.46 -6.70
C SER A 8 -14.50 13.89 -6.71
N PRO A 9 -15.52 14.67 -6.30
CA PRO A 9 -16.91 14.28 -6.56
C PRO A 9 -17.13 14.31 -8.08
N THR A 10 -17.60 13.20 -8.65
CA THR A 10 -17.91 13.09 -10.08
C THR A 10 -19.41 13.38 -10.29
N PHE A 11 -19.95 13.10 -11.48
CA PHE A 11 -21.40 13.11 -11.73
C PHE A 11 -22.12 12.17 -10.74
N TRP A 12 -23.23 12.63 -10.15
CA TRP A 12 -24.03 11.90 -9.16
C TRP A 12 -23.30 11.62 -7.82
N LYS A 13 -23.65 10.52 -7.12
CA LYS A 13 -23.07 10.16 -5.82
C LYS A 13 -21.71 9.44 -5.91
N PHE A 14 -21.04 9.50 -7.06
CA PHE A 14 -19.75 8.85 -7.28
C PHE A 14 -18.60 9.70 -6.74
N VAL A 15 -17.69 9.08 -5.98
CA VAL A 15 -16.51 9.76 -5.43
C VAL A 15 -15.26 9.06 -5.92
N LEU A 16 -14.41 9.79 -6.63
CA LEU A 16 -13.07 9.35 -6.97
C LEU A 16 -12.11 9.84 -5.90
N MET A 17 -11.42 8.92 -5.26
CA MET A 17 -10.38 9.19 -4.28
C MET A 17 -9.03 8.79 -4.88
N SER A 18 -8.07 9.70 -4.82
CA SER A 18 -6.69 9.41 -5.20
C SER A 18 -5.80 9.74 -4.00
N SER A 19 -5.09 8.74 -3.49
CA SER A 19 -4.10 8.90 -2.42
C SER A 19 -2.72 8.60 -2.95
N PHE A 20 -1.78 9.47 -2.60
CA PHE A 20 -0.39 9.36 -2.97
C PHE A 20 0.48 9.52 -1.74
N LYS A 21 1.25 8.48 -1.41
CA LYS A 21 2.11 8.42 -0.23
C LYS A 21 3.55 8.20 -0.67
N ILE A 22 4.43 9.13 -0.30
CA ILE A 22 5.88 9.00 -0.47
C ILE A 22 6.52 9.00 0.92
N GLY A 23 7.33 7.98 1.20
CA GLY A 23 8.13 7.87 2.40
C GLY A 23 9.61 7.80 2.05
N VAL A 24 10.43 8.54 2.77
CA VAL A 24 11.89 8.44 2.68
C VAL A 24 12.43 8.56 4.09
N ILE A 25 13.32 7.65 4.47
CA ILE A 25 14.02 7.64 5.75
C ILE A 25 15.50 7.87 5.49
N HIS A 26 16.08 8.80 6.23
CA HIS A 26 17.51 9.08 6.18
C HIS A 26 18.13 8.83 7.56
N PRO A 27 19.24 8.09 7.66
CA PRO A 27 19.93 7.93 8.93
C PRO A 27 20.49 9.29 9.36
N LEU A 28 20.31 9.65 10.63
CA LEU A 28 20.91 10.86 11.18
C LEU A 28 22.43 10.67 11.27
N LYS A 29 23.19 11.68 10.84
CA LYS A 29 24.65 11.65 10.92
C LYS A 29 25.07 12.00 12.35
N ASN A 30 25.64 11.03 13.09
CA ASN A 30 26.21 11.29 14.41
C ASN A 30 27.52 12.09 14.31
N LEU A 31 27.78 12.92 15.33
CA LEU A 31 28.99 13.72 15.45
C LEU A 31 30.28 12.87 15.52
N ASP A 32 30.16 11.62 15.98
CA ASP A 32 31.29 10.68 16.17
C ASP A 32 31.59 9.76 14.98
N ASN A 33 31.04 10.04 13.79
CA ASN A 33 31.29 9.26 12.55
C ASN A 33 30.87 7.78 12.63
N GLU A 34 30.08 7.39 13.62
CA GLU A 34 29.46 6.07 13.69
C GLU A 34 28.26 5.98 12.73
N ARG A 35 28.10 4.80 12.11
CA ARG A 35 26.96 4.53 11.22
C ARG A 35 25.70 4.33 12.07
N THR A 36 24.82 5.33 12.06
CA THR A 36 23.47 5.19 12.64
C THR A 36 22.68 4.14 11.87
N LEU A 37 22.30 3.06 12.56
CA LEU A 37 21.43 2.02 12.02
C LEU A 37 19.97 2.41 12.26
N ILE A 38 19.16 2.36 11.20
CA ILE A 38 17.71 2.55 11.30
C ILE A 38 17.08 1.24 11.80
N PRO A 39 16.32 1.25 12.91
CA PRO A 39 15.59 0.08 13.39
C PRO A 39 14.67 -0.51 12.30
N PHE A 40 14.50 -1.83 12.28
CA PHE A 40 13.65 -2.49 11.28
C PHE A 40 12.17 -2.09 11.39
N ASP A 41 11.71 -1.73 12.58
CA ASP A 41 10.34 -1.27 12.84
C ASP A 41 10.04 0.10 12.22
N GLU A 42 11.07 0.90 11.94
CA GLU A 42 10.91 2.20 11.27
C GLU A 42 10.96 2.08 9.75
N LYS A 43 11.41 0.94 9.22
CA LYS A 43 11.51 0.72 7.78
C LYS A 43 10.14 0.47 7.17
N PHE A 44 10.02 0.85 5.91
CA PHE A 44 8.78 0.62 5.18
C PHE A 44 8.71 -0.84 4.75
N ILE A 45 7.55 -1.44 5.02
CA ILE A 45 7.09 -2.70 4.42
C ILE A 45 5.74 -2.44 3.78
N MET A 46 5.40 -3.20 2.74
CA MET A 46 4.14 -3.06 2.03
C MET A 46 3.53 -4.43 1.70
N GLY A 47 2.22 -4.51 1.67
CA GLY A 47 1.48 -5.73 1.31
C GLY A 47 0.21 -5.92 2.14
N GLY A 48 -0.78 -6.58 1.54
CA GLY A 48 -2.06 -6.93 2.16
C GLY A 48 -2.72 -5.76 2.87
N ASN A 49 -3.12 -5.93 4.14
CA ASN A 49 -3.85 -4.90 4.90
C ASN A 49 -2.93 -3.85 5.57
N GLY A 50 -1.62 -4.04 5.50
CA GLY A 50 -0.66 -3.12 6.13
C GLY A 50 -0.67 -3.12 7.67
N MET A 51 -1.42 -4.00 8.33
CA MET A 51 -1.31 -4.14 9.79
C MET A 51 -0.16 -5.10 10.17
N PRO A 52 0.56 -4.85 11.28
CA PRO A 52 0.49 -3.68 12.17
C PRO A 52 1.45 -2.53 11.82
N TYR A 53 2.55 -2.79 11.10
CA TYR A 53 3.59 -1.79 10.81
C TYR A 53 3.79 -1.55 9.30
N GLY A 54 2.88 -2.05 8.48
CA GLY A 54 2.99 -2.05 7.03
C GLY A 54 2.19 -0.97 6.34
N ASN A 55 2.46 -0.83 5.05
CA ASN A 55 1.63 -0.06 4.15
C ASN A 55 0.74 -1.03 3.39
N MET A 56 -0.57 -0.81 3.46
CA MET A 56 -1.53 -1.63 2.71
C MET A 56 -1.16 -1.68 1.20
N LEU A 57 -1.33 -2.82 0.55
CA LEU A 57 -1.30 -2.97 -0.89
C LEU A 57 -2.11 -4.22 -1.20
N ARG A 58 -3.41 -4.01 -1.42
CA ARG A 58 -4.38 -5.09 -1.60
C ARG A 58 -4.07 -5.84 -2.88
N GLY A 59 -4.38 -7.13 -2.94
CA GLY A 59 -3.99 -7.99 -4.06
C GLY A 59 -2.59 -8.62 -3.91
N TYR A 60 -1.82 -8.19 -2.92
CA TYR A 60 -0.54 -8.80 -2.53
C TYR A 60 -0.64 -9.37 -1.11
N PRO A 61 0.06 -10.47 -0.80
CA PRO A 61 0.14 -10.97 0.58
C PRO A 61 0.73 -9.94 1.55
N ASP A 62 0.41 -10.07 2.83
CA ASP A 62 0.91 -9.17 3.87
C ASP A 62 2.45 -9.14 3.90
N ASN A 63 3.03 -7.94 4.01
CA ASN A 63 4.48 -7.70 4.10
C ASN A 63 5.32 -8.30 2.96
N SER A 64 4.70 -8.65 1.83
CA SER A 64 5.37 -9.32 0.71
C SER A 64 6.20 -8.36 -0.16
N ILE A 65 5.88 -7.07 -0.17
CA ILE A 65 6.60 -6.07 -0.96
C ILE A 65 7.64 -5.39 -0.07
N SER A 66 8.85 -5.96 -0.08
CA SER A 66 10.02 -5.38 0.56
C SER A 66 11.31 -5.85 -0.15
N PRO A 67 12.38 -5.03 -0.16
CA PRO A 67 13.66 -5.40 -0.78
C PRO A 67 14.45 -6.45 0.02
N GLY A 68 13.93 -6.91 1.15
CA GLY A 68 14.55 -7.91 2.02
C GLY A 68 13.77 -8.05 3.34
N PRO A 69 14.13 -9.03 4.18
CA PRO A 69 13.40 -9.35 5.43
C PRO A 69 13.33 -8.19 6.43
N THR A 70 14.13 -7.15 6.23
CA THR A 70 14.24 -5.98 7.11
C THR A 70 13.47 -4.76 6.60
N GLY A 71 12.78 -4.82 5.46
CA GLY A 71 12.10 -3.64 4.88
C GLY A 71 13.03 -2.67 4.14
N GLY A 72 12.48 -1.55 3.64
CA GLY A 72 13.21 -0.54 2.88
C GLY A 72 13.13 0.89 3.45
N ASN A 73 14.02 1.76 2.96
CA ASN A 73 14.16 3.14 3.43
C ASN A 73 13.34 4.14 2.60
N ALA A 74 12.87 3.75 1.42
CA ALA A 74 12.02 4.56 0.57
C ALA A 74 10.74 3.80 0.21
N LEU A 75 9.64 4.53 0.11
CA LEU A 75 8.28 4.05 -0.13
C LEU A 75 7.64 4.98 -1.17
N LEU A 76 7.00 4.39 -2.17
CA LEU A 76 6.04 5.09 -3.00
C LEU A 76 4.79 4.24 -3.09
N ARG A 77 3.64 4.86 -2.86
CA ARG A 77 2.33 4.26 -3.01
C ARG A 77 1.39 5.26 -3.65
N SER A 78 0.65 4.81 -4.65
CA SER A 78 -0.46 5.53 -5.26
C SER A 78 -1.67 4.62 -5.25
N VAL A 79 -2.79 5.12 -4.75
CA VAL A 79 -4.06 4.43 -4.62
C VAL A 79 -5.10 5.28 -5.31
N THR A 80 -5.89 4.66 -6.16
CA THR A 80 -7.07 5.29 -6.75
C THR A 80 -8.26 4.41 -6.44
N GLU A 81 -9.22 4.97 -5.71
CA GLU A 81 -10.47 4.29 -5.35
C GLU A 81 -11.66 5.02 -5.96
N PHE A 82 -12.51 4.26 -6.63
CA PHE A 82 -13.80 4.71 -7.11
C PHE A 82 -14.88 4.19 -6.16
N ARG A 83 -15.53 5.09 -5.42
CA ARG A 83 -16.50 4.75 -4.37
C ARG A 83 -17.92 5.05 -4.84
N VAL A 84 -18.81 4.08 -4.61
CA VAL A 84 -20.23 4.14 -4.97
C VAL A 84 -21.07 3.84 -3.72
N PRO A 85 -21.88 4.79 -3.22
CA PRO A 85 -22.80 4.52 -2.14
C PRO A 85 -23.95 3.65 -2.65
N ILE A 86 -24.17 2.51 -1.97
CA ILE A 86 -25.26 1.57 -2.25
C ILE A 86 -26.45 1.86 -1.31
N SER A 87 -26.16 2.15 -0.05
CA SER A 87 -27.15 2.50 0.96
C SER A 87 -26.61 3.59 1.89
N GLU A 88 -27.49 4.48 2.34
CA GLU A 88 -27.16 5.55 3.29
C GLU A 88 -27.52 5.17 4.74
N ASN A 89 -28.36 4.14 4.95
CA ASN A 89 -28.74 3.65 6.28
C ASN A 89 -28.95 2.12 6.27
N PRO A 90 -27.99 1.32 6.76
CA PRO A 90 -26.63 1.69 7.17
C PRO A 90 -25.78 2.16 5.98
N VAL A 91 -24.73 2.95 6.23
CA VAL A 91 -23.85 3.45 5.16
C VAL A 91 -23.04 2.29 4.59
N ILE A 92 -23.44 1.84 3.40
CA ILE A 92 -22.77 0.79 2.64
C ILE A 92 -22.27 1.41 1.35
N TYR A 93 -20.99 1.28 1.07
CA TYR A 93 -20.43 1.67 -0.21
C TYR A 93 -19.63 0.52 -0.81
N GLY A 94 -19.86 0.33 -2.11
CA GLY A 94 -18.96 -0.44 -2.95
C GLY A 94 -17.79 0.45 -3.36
N LEU A 95 -16.62 -0.15 -3.55
CA LEU A 95 -15.48 0.54 -4.10
C LEU A 95 -14.76 -0.34 -5.12
N ALA A 96 -14.24 0.26 -6.17
CA ALA A 96 -13.24 -0.35 -7.03
C ALA A 96 -11.93 0.37 -6.77
N PHE A 97 -10.83 -0.37 -6.61
CA PHE A 97 -9.54 0.22 -6.30
C PHE A 97 -8.50 -0.22 -7.33
N ALA A 98 -7.59 0.68 -7.63
CA ALA A 98 -6.35 0.41 -8.34
C ALA A 98 -5.21 0.96 -7.49
N GLU A 99 -4.26 0.13 -7.14
CA GLU A 99 -3.11 0.50 -6.32
C GLU A 99 -1.83 0.22 -7.08
N MET A 100 -0.84 1.05 -6.85
CA MET A 100 0.52 0.82 -7.30
C MET A 100 1.46 1.26 -6.19
N GLY A 101 2.47 0.46 -5.91
CA GLY A 101 3.45 0.82 -4.92
C GLY A 101 4.66 -0.06 -4.94
N ASN A 102 5.74 0.45 -4.37
CA ASN A 102 6.92 -0.34 -4.08
C ASN A 102 7.71 0.28 -2.93
N VAL A 103 8.62 -0.52 -2.40
CA VAL A 103 9.53 -0.19 -1.32
C VAL A 103 10.95 -0.43 -1.82
N TRP A 104 11.85 0.53 -1.60
CA TRP A 104 13.26 0.43 -1.99
C TRP A 104 14.18 0.58 -0.78
N ASN A 105 15.34 -0.05 -0.84
CA ASN A 105 16.35 0.06 0.21
C ASN A 105 17.15 1.38 0.11
N THR A 106 17.25 1.94 -1.10
CA THR A 106 18.02 3.17 -1.36
C THR A 106 17.10 4.38 -1.48
N VAL A 107 17.53 5.51 -0.90
CA VAL A 107 16.91 6.84 -1.05
C VAL A 107 16.68 7.27 -2.51
N ASN A 108 17.54 6.81 -3.41
CA ASN A 108 17.45 7.05 -4.85
C ASN A 108 16.38 6.20 -5.55
N MET A 109 15.56 5.44 -4.79
CA MET A 109 14.51 4.57 -5.34
C MET A 109 15.04 3.63 -6.43
N THR A 110 16.31 3.23 -6.29
CA THR A 110 17.02 2.37 -7.24
C THR A 110 17.14 0.99 -6.64
N GLU A 111 16.84 -0.04 -7.43
CA GLU A 111 17.10 -1.43 -7.05
C GLU A 111 18.61 -1.67 -6.91
N SER A 112 19.00 -2.42 -5.87
CA SER A 112 20.39 -2.84 -5.68
C SER A 112 20.81 -3.78 -6.82
N PHE A 113 22.10 -3.76 -7.17
CA PHE A 113 22.70 -4.48 -8.30
C PHE A 113 22.41 -6.00 -8.37
N ASP A 114 21.98 -6.64 -7.27
CA ASP A 114 21.72 -8.09 -7.18
C ASP A 114 20.26 -8.50 -7.44
N VAL A 115 19.36 -7.57 -7.78
CA VAL A 115 17.97 -7.88 -8.17
C VAL A 115 17.85 -7.74 -9.70
N PRO A 116 17.21 -8.70 -10.41
CA PRO A 116 17.01 -8.58 -11.85
C PRO A 116 16.25 -7.29 -12.18
N ARG A 117 16.95 -6.38 -12.87
CA ARG A 117 16.48 -5.03 -13.19
C ARG A 117 15.33 -5.07 -14.19
N GLU A 118 14.09 -5.08 -13.71
CA GLU A 118 12.90 -4.89 -14.56
C GLU A 118 12.64 -3.39 -14.86
N GLY A 119 13.49 -2.48 -14.37
CA GLY A 119 13.46 -1.04 -14.69
C GLY A 119 13.74 -0.17 -13.47
N SER A 120 14.04 1.12 -13.68
CA SER A 120 14.36 2.05 -12.57
C SER A 120 13.17 2.39 -11.67
N PHE A 121 11.96 1.90 -11.99
CA PHE A 121 10.72 2.09 -11.25
C PHE A 121 9.85 0.82 -11.33
N THR A 122 10.25 -0.26 -10.65
CA THR A 122 9.47 -1.49 -10.53
C THR A 122 8.29 -1.28 -9.58
N LEU A 123 7.21 -0.65 -10.04
CA LEU A 123 6.00 -0.47 -9.24
C LEU A 123 5.14 -1.73 -9.33
N LYS A 124 4.78 -2.31 -8.17
CA LYS A 124 3.84 -3.42 -8.09
C LYS A 124 2.43 -2.87 -8.16
N ARG A 125 1.65 -3.32 -9.13
CA ARG A 125 0.28 -2.86 -9.39
C ARG A 125 -0.72 -3.91 -8.99
N SER A 126 -1.83 -3.47 -8.45
CA SER A 126 -3.00 -4.29 -8.19
C SER A 126 -4.26 -3.53 -8.52
N ALA A 127 -5.32 -4.27 -8.85
CA ALA A 127 -6.65 -3.72 -8.96
C ALA A 127 -7.65 -4.68 -8.35
N GLY A 128 -8.74 -4.16 -7.85
CA GLY A 128 -9.70 -4.96 -7.13
C GLY A 128 -11.02 -4.25 -6.92
N ILE A 129 -11.91 -4.98 -6.30
CA ILE A 129 -13.19 -4.46 -5.84
C ILE A 129 -13.32 -4.76 -4.36
N GLY A 130 -14.01 -3.88 -3.67
CA GLY A 130 -14.26 -3.99 -2.25
C GLY A 130 -15.64 -3.51 -1.89
N ILE A 131 -16.08 -3.92 -0.72
CA ILE A 131 -17.28 -3.42 -0.08
C ILE A 131 -16.93 -2.96 1.32
N ARG A 132 -17.57 -1.89 1.76
CA ARG A 132 -17.36 -1.29 3.07
C ARG A 132 -18.70 -1.08 3.74
N PHE A 133 -18.80 -1.60 4.95
CA PHE A 133 -19.93 -1.45 5.83
C PHE A 133 -19.50 -0.54 6.97
N TYR A 134 -20.16 0.61 7.07
CA TYR A 134 -20.03 1.45 8.24
C TYR A 134 -21.17 1.13 9.19
N MET A 135 -20.84 0.41 10.27
CA MET A 135 -21.81 0.05 11.28
C MET A 135 -21.64 0.99 12.48
N PRO A 136 -22.71 1.70 12.90
CA PRO A 136 -22.67 2.43 14.16
C PRO A 136 -22.35 1.42 15.28
N MET A 137 -21.30 1.69 16.06
CA MET A 137 -20.69 0.87 17.14
C MET A 137 -19.55 -0.08 16.75
N MET A 138 -19.56 -0.73 15.59
CA MET A 138 -18.51 -1.72 15.23
C MET A 138 -17.37 -1.15 14.37
N GLY A 139 -17.53 0.09 13.88
CA GLY A 139 -16.54 0.74 13.01
C GLY A 139 -16.69 0.33 11.55
N VAL A 140 -15.57 0.34 10.81
CA VAL A 140 -15.54 -0.02 9.40
C VAL A 140 -15.25 -1.51 9.27
N LEU A 141 -16.16 -2.24 8.63
CA LEU A 141 -15.90 -3.58 8.13
C LEU A 141 -15.70 -3.51 6.63
N GLY A 142 -14.55 -3.94 6.16
CA GLY A 142 -14.19 -3.96 4.75
C GLY A 142 -13.84 -5.34 4.27
N PHE A 143 -14.37 -5.69 3.11
CA PHE A 143 -13.91 -6.85 2.35
C PHE A 143 -13.35 -6.33 1.04
N ASP A 144 -12.10 -6.67 0.75
CA ASP A 144 -11.43 -6.34 -0.50
C ASP A 144 -11.01 -7.61 -1.20
N MET A 145 -11.31 -7.68 -2.49
CA MET A 145 -10.81 -8.68 -3.39
C MET A 145 -9.90 -7.96 -4.38
N GLY A 146 -8.59 -8.12 -4.19
CA GLY A 146 -7.56 -7.53 -5.05
C GLY A 146 -6.89 -8.59 -5.92
N TYR A 147 -6.50 -8.20 -7.13
CA TYR A 147 -5.67 -9.00 -8.02
C TYR A 147 -4.32 -8.30 -8.19
N GLY A 148 -3.23 -8.96 -7.82
CA GLY A 148 -1.87 -8.48 -8.06
C GLY A 148 -1.37 -8.89 -9.44
N PHE A 149 -1.01 -7.92 -10.27
CA PHE A 149 -0.59 -8.18 -11.66
C PHE A 149 0.89 -8.50 -11.79
N ASP A 150 1.72 -7.93 -10.92
CA ASP A 150 3.17 -7.99 -11.00
C ASP A 150 3.71 -9.06 -10.06
N VAL A 151 4.74 -9.77 -10.50
CA VAL A 151 5.39 -10.83 -9.73
C VAL A 151 6.14 -10.21 -8.56
N ILE A 152 6.06 -10.80 -7.38
CA ILE A 152 6.67 -10.26 -6.15
C ILE A 152 8.16 -10.56 -6.08
N ASP A 153 8.55 -11.76 -6.51
CA ASP A 153 9.88 -12.31 -6.26
C ASP A 153 10.41 -13.10 -7.47
N ASN A 154 11.66 -13.55 -7.44
CA ASN A 154 12.30 -14.35 -8.50
C ASN A 154 11.63 -15.71 -8.77
N THR A 155 10.53 -16.04 -8.08
CA THR A 155 9.72 -17.24 -8.29
C THR A 155 8.93 -17.21 -9.59
N GLY A 156 8.70 -16.04 -10.20
CA GLY A 156 7.95 -15.91 -11.45
C GLY A 156 6.43 -16.09 -11.31
N GLU A 157 5.94 -16.42 -10.11
CA GLU A 157 4.52 -16.64 -9.84
C GLU A 157 3.82 -15.32 -9.50
N LYS A 158 2.77 -15.01 -10.26
CA LYS A 158 1.90 -13.87 -9.98
C LYS A 158 1.06 -14.18 -8.74
N PRO A 159 0.94 -13.26 -7.77
CA PRO A 159 0.17 -13.49 -6.54
C PRO A 159 -1.32 -13.77 -6.80
N GLY A 160 -1.86 -13.33 -7.94
CA GLY A 160 -3.22 -13.64 -8.35
C GLY A 160 -4.27 -12.95 -7.48
N TRP A 161 -5.37 -13.65 -7.20
CA TRP A 161 -6.47 -13.15 -6.37
C TRP A 161 -6.13 -13.25 -4.88
N ASN A 162 -6.17 -12.12 -4.18
CA ASN A 162 -6.00 -12.04 -2.74
C ASN A 162 -7.23 -11.38 -2.11
N TYR A 163 -7.67 -11.94 -0.99
CA TYR A 163 -8.82 -11.46 -0.23
C TYR A 163 -8.34 -10.88 1.08
N THR A 164 -8.64 -9.61 1.31
CA THR A 164 -8.22 -8.88 2.50
C THR A 164 -9.46 -8.42 3.26
N ILE A 165 -9.46 -8.65 4.57
CA ILE A 165 -10.54 -8.21 5.47
C ILE A 165 -10.00 -7.10 6.34
N ILE A 166 -10.67 -5.95 6.33
CA ILE A 166 -10.39 -4.80 7.17
C ILE A 166 -11.45 -4.75 8.27
N PHE A 167 -11.01 -4.64 9.51
CA PHE A 167 -11.91 -4.50 10.65
C PHE A 167 -11.46 -3.37 11.56
N GLY A 168 -12.40 -2.53 11.96
CA GLY A 168 -12.18 -1.44 12.92
C GLY A 168 -11.63 -0.17 12.26
N ASN A 169 -10.85 0.59 13.04
CA ASN A 169 -10.27 1.85 12.60
C ASN A 169 -8.85 1.62 12.10
N VAL A 170 -8.66 1.59 10.78
CA VAL A 170 -7.34 1.61 10.14
C VAL A 170 -6.92 3.05 9.89
N PHE A 171 -6.59 3.78 10.95
CA PHE A 171 -5.92 5.08 10.86
C PHE A 171 -4.75 5.13 11.83
#